data_AF-A0A9E6RDR8-F1
#
_entry.id   AF-A0A9E6RDR8-F1
#
_cell.length_a   1.000
_cell.length_b   1.000
_cell.length_c   1.000
_cell.angle_alpha   90.00
_cell.angle_beta   90.00
_cell.angle_gamma   90.00
#
_symmetry.space_group_name_H-M   'P 1'
#
loop_
_entity.id
_entity.type
_entity.pdbx_description
1 polymer ?
#
loop_
_entity_poly.entity_id
_entity_poly.type
_entity_poly.pdbx_seq_one_letter_code
_entity_poly.pdbx_strand_id
1 'polypeptide(L)' 'MRDQNGDTIPKGGEHVADYIAGMSRDLSALARRNRLTTLAYLLEMAGLEAETIAREGDQDDTRRAPSDEGVDAS' A
#
# COMPACT_ATOMS: atom_id res chain seq x y z
N MET A 1 12.87 10.72 5.10
CA MET A 1 14.26 10.52 5.53
C MET A 1 14.87 9.65 4.46
N ARG A 2 15.73 10.20 3.58
CA ARG A 2 16.33 9.46 2.46
C ARG A 2 17.53 8.69 2.97
N ASP A 3 17.77 7.50 2.45
CA ASP A 3 19.01 6.78 2.74
C ASP A 3 20.18 7.35 1.91
N GLN A 4 21.36 6.77 2.11
CA GLN A 4 22.62 7.24 1.52
C GLN A 4 22.71 6.99 0.00
N ASN A 5 21.75 6.24 -0.58
CA ASN A 5 21.70 5.85 -1.98
C ASN A 5 20.61 6.60 -2.77
N GLY A 6 19.91 7.55 -2.15
CA GLY A 6 18.80 8.26 -2.79
C GLY A 6 17.52 7.44 -2.88
N ASP A 7 17.52 6.23 -2.32
CA ASP A 7 16.35 5.39 -2.24
C ASP A 7 15.44 5.95 -1.15
N THR A 8 14.18 6.04 -1.51
CA THR A 8 13.13 6.41 -0.59
C THR A 8 12.91 5.23 0.35
N ILE A 9 13.22 5.43 1.63
CA ILE A 9 12.95 4.40 2.63
C ILE A 9 11.43 4.18 2.61
N PRO A 10 10.95 2.97 2.22
CA PRO A 10 9.53 2.69 2.20
C PRO A 10 9.02 2.99 3.61
N LYS A 11 8.07 3.92 3.69
CA LYS A 11 7.48 4.25 4.99
C LYS A 11 6.82 2.96 5.44
N GLY A 12 7.23 2.40 6.57
CA GLY A 12 6.76 1.08 7.02
C GLY A 12 5.23 0.88 7.06
N GLY A 13 4.43 1.93 6.91
CA GLY A 13 3.00 1.88 6.67
C GLY A 13 2.56 1.17 5.37
N GLU A 14 3.33 1.20 4.28
CA GLU A 14 2.98 0.49 3.03
C GLU A 14 3.02 -1.03 3.22
N HIS A 15 4.09 -1.54 3.85
CA HIS A 15 4.19 -2.96 4.20
C HIS A 15 3.09 -3.40 5.18
N VAL A 16 2.66 -2.51 6.08
CA VAL A 16 1.53 -2.76 6.99
C VAL A 16 0.19 -2.79 6.22
N ALA A 17 0.00 -1.89 5.26
CA ALA A 17 -1.22 -1.84 4.44
C ALA A 17 -1.37 -3.10 3.57
N ASP A 18 -0.29 -3.55 2.91
CA ASP A 18 -0.29 -4.81 2.16
C ASP A 18 -0.60 -6.02 3.04
N TYR A 19 -0.02 -6.05 4.25
CA TYR A 19 -0.31 -7.10 5.22
C TYR A 19 -1.79 -7.11 5.65
N ILE A 20 -2.37 -5.94 5.92
CA ILE A 20 -3.79 -5.79 6.28
C ILE A 20 -4.68 -6.24 5.11
N ALA A 21 -4.32 -5.91 3.87
CA ALA A 21 -5.06 -6.35 2.68
C ALA A 21 -5.10 -7.88 2.57
N GLY A 22 -3.93 -8.54 2.73
CA GLY A 22 -3.83 -10.00 2.73
C GLY A 22 -4.65 -10.65 3.84
N MET A 23 -4.49 -10.18 5.08
CA MET A 23 -5.23 -10.69 6.24
C MET A 23 -6.75 -10.53 6.07
N SER A 24 -7.19 -9.39 5.51
CA SER A 24 -8.61 -9.11 5.29
C SER A 24 -9.24 -10.08 4.27
N ARG A 25 -8.50 -10.46 3.22
CA ARG A 25 -8.93 -11.51 2.26
C ARG A 25 -9.12 -12.86 2.93
N ASP A 26 -8.13 -13.29 3.72
CA ASP A 26 -8.19 -14.59 4.40
C ASP A 26 -9.36 -14.65 5.38
N LEU A 27 -9.55 -13.59 6.17
CA LEU A 27 -10.68 -13.50 7.11
C LEU A 27 -12.03 -13.43 6.38
N SER A 28 -12.14 -12.72 5.25
CA SER A 28 -13.38 -12.71 4.46
C SER A 28 -13.73 -14.12 3.97
N ALA A 29 -12.74 -14.89 3.50
CA ALA A 29 -12.95 -16.27 3.09
C ALA A 29 -13.45 -17.15 4.26
N LEU A 30 -12.89 -16.99 5.46
CA LEU A 30 -13.41 -17.67 6.66
C LEU A 30 -14.83 -17.22 7.02
N ALA A 31 -15.12 -15.92 6.96
CA ALA A 31 -16.44 -15.38 7.27
C ALA A 31 -17.51 -15.92 6.30
N ARG A 32 -17.20 -16.01 5.00
CA ARG A 32 -18.08 -16.62 3.99
C ARG A 32 -18.35 -18.10 4.28
N ARG A 33 -17.32 -18.87 4.65
CA ARG A 33 -17.46 -20.30 5.04
C ARG A 33 -18.39 -20.48 6.25
N ASN A 34 -18.40 -19.52 7.16
CA ASN A 34 -19.24 -19.53 8.37
C ASN A 34 -20.57 -18.78 8.22
N ARG A 35 -20.94 -18.36 6.99
CA ARG A 35 -22.17 -17.60 6.70
C ARG A 35 -22.29 -16.27 7.45
N LEU A 36 -21.16 -15.66 7.81
CA LEU A 36 -21.09 -14.34 8.42
C LEU A 36 -21.02 -13.27 7.32
N THR A 37 -22.09 -13.14 6.54
CA THR A 37 -22.09 -12.36 5.29
C THR A 37 -21.74 -10.89 5.49
N THR A 38 -22.29 -10.23 6.52
CA THR A 38 -21.98 -8.83 6.82
C THR A 38 -20.51 -8.64 7.21
N LEU A 39 -19.94 -9.58 7.97
CA LEU A 39 -18.53 -9.53 8.35
C LEU A 39 -17.62 -9.73 7.13
N ALA A 40 -17.95 -10.68 6.24
CA ALA A 40 -17.23 -10.88 5.00
C ALA A 40 -17.20 -9.62 4.13
N TYR A 41 -18.35 -8.94 4.03
CA TYR A 41 -18.45 -7.68 3.30
C TYR A 41 -17.56 -6.58 3.90
N LEU A 42 -17.58 -6.40 5.23
CA LEU A 42 -16.74 -5.40 5.90
C LEU A 42 -15.24 -5.69 5.72
N LEU A 43 -14.86 -6.96 5.76
CA LEU A 43 -13.47 -7.38 5.53
C LEU A 43 -13.03 -7.16 4.08
N GLU A 44 -13.91 -7.38 3.10
CA GLU A 44 -13.64 -7.03 1.71
C GLU A 44 -13.43 -5.53 1.53
N MET A 45 -14.27 -4.71 2.17
CA MET A 45 -14.11 -3.25 2.15
C MET A 45 -12.79 -2.81 2.80
N ALA A 46 -12.46 -3.37 3.97
CA ALA A 46 -11.21 -3.07 4.67
C ALA A 46 -9.98 -3.46 3.82
N GLY A 47 -10.03 -4.59 3.11
CA GLY A 47 -8.98 -5.00 2.20
C GLY A 47 -8.79 -4.03 1.03
N LEU A 48 -9.87 -3.60 0.40
CA LEU A 48 -9.81 -2.61 -0.70
C LEU A 48 -9.24 -1.25 -0.26
N GLU A 49 -9.58 -0.81 0.95
CA GLU A 49 -9.05 0.44 1.51
C GLU A 49 -7.56 0.32 1.83
N ALA A 50 -7.12 -0.80 2.40
CA ALA A 50 -5.70 -1.07 2.64
C ALA A 50 -4.89 -1.15 1.33
N GLU A 51 -5.42 -1.79 0.28
CA GLU A 51 -4.80 -1.81 -1.05
C GLU A 51 -4.68 -0.40 -1.65
N THR A 52 -5.66 0.47 -1.41
CA THR A 52 -5.63 1.85 -1.89
C THR A 52 -4.51 2.62 -1.20
N ILE A 53 -4.41 2.50 0.13
CA ILE A 53 -3.34 3.14 0.93
C ILE A 53 -1.96 2.65 0.50
N ALA A 54 -1.78 1.34 0.26
CA ALA A 54 -0.50 0.79 -0.19
C ALA A 54 -0.08 1.37 -1.55
N ARG A 55 -1.02 1.51 -2.50
CA ARG A 55 -0.76 2.10 -3.82
C ARG A 55 -0.49 3.60 -3.77
N GLU A 56 -1.17 4.33 -2.88
CA GLU A 56 -0.95 5.77 -2.72
C GLU A 56 0.42 6.08 -2.11
N GLY A 57 0.89 5.25 -1.18
CA GLY A 57 2.25 5.34 -0.64
C GLY A 57 3.33 5.23 -1.73
N ASP A 58 3.21 4.22 -2.59
CA ASP A 58 4.12 3.95 -3.72
C ASP A 58 4.14 5.10 -4.77
N GLN A 59 2.98 5.71 -5.03
CA GLN A 59 2.87 6.84 -5.96
C GLN A 59 3.48 8.14 -5.41
N ASP A 60 3.35 8.39 -4.10
CA ASP A 60 4.00 9.53 -3.46
C ASP A 60 5.53 9.40 -3.49
N ASP A 61 6.03 8.18 -3.50
CA ASP A 61 7.45 7.87 -3.66
C ASP A 61 7.95 8.19 -5.07
N THR A 62 7.22 7.69 -6.06
CA THR A 62 7.52 7.89 -7.48
C THR A 62 7.46 9.36 -7.88
N ARG A 63 6.53 10.15 -7.32
CA ARG A 63 6.42 11.61 -7.59
C ARG A 63 7.56 12.42 -6.97
N ARG A 64 8.30 11.87 -6.00
CA ARG A 64 9.39 12.53 -5.27
C ARG A 64 10.78 12.24 -5.84
N ALA A 65 10.90 11.32 -6.79
CA ALA A 65 12.11 11.16 -7.58
C ALA A 65 12.28 12.41 -8.48
N PRO A 66 13.30 13.26 -8.24
CA PRO A 66 13.54 14.38 -9.12
C PRO A 66 13.99 13.84 -10.47
N SER A 67 13.34 14.29 -11.54
CA SER A 67 13.95 14.33 -12.87
C SER A 67 15.20 15.20 -12.76
N ASP A 68 16.32 14.54 -12.45
CA ASP A 68 17.67 15.07 -12.57
C ASP A 68 18.03 15.12 -14.06
N GLU A 69 17.28 15.92 -14.83
CA GLU A 69 17.76 16.41 -16.11
C GLU A 69 18.59 17.66 -15.81
N GLY A 70 19.86 17.40 -15.50
CA GLY A 70 20.91 18.39 -15.60
C GLY A 70 20.96 18.93 -17.03
N VAL A 71 20.23 20.02 -17.28
CA VAL A 71 20.53 20.92 -18.38
C VAL A 71 21.59 21.88 -17.86
N ASP A 72 22.82 21.37 -17.74
CA ASP A 72 24.00 22.20 -17.55
C ASP A 72 24.62 22.55 -18.91
N ALA A 73 24.90 23.83 -19.04
CA ALA A 73 25.87 24.49 -19.91
C ALA A 73 25.96 24.08 -21.40
N SER A 74 25.51 25.00 -22.26
CA SER A 74 26.36 25.60 -23.32
C SER A 74 25.79 26.94 -23.78
#